data_AF-A0A7C3DIG7-F1
#
_entry.id   AF-A0A7C3DIG7-F1
#
_cell.length_a   1.000
_cell.length_b   1.000
_cell.length_c   1.000
_cell.angle_alpha   90.00
_cell.angle_beta   90.00
_cell.angle_gamma   90.00
#
_symmetry.space_group_name_H-M   'P 1'
#
loop_
_entity.id
_entity.type
_entity.pdbx_description
1 polymer ?
#
loop_
_entity_poly.entity_id
_entity_poly.type
_entity_poly.pdbx_seq_one_letter_code
_entity_poly.pdbx_strand_id
1 'polypeptide(L)'
;MQERLKKAIQQVARPPHLDFLALYPATVLKDYGDMHVDVRADDERLGTLTRVPIWLGLPGATVEVAAGARVLVGFHRGDPEQRYCDLWRGEGLTKLRIEASTEVEVIAPTVKVNGESTILAGGGPPVARVGDDVLVAGIVGKIISGSSKTTSG
;
A
#
# COMPACT_ATOMS: atom_id res chain seq x y z
N MET A 1 -9.12 -28.58 46.04
CA MET A 1 -8.64 -29.44 44.94
C MET A 1 -8.78 -28.76 43.57
N GLN A 2 -9.94 -28.16 43.25
CA GLN A 2 -10.18 -27.53 41.95
C GLN A 2 -9.22 -26.38 41.58
N GLU A 3 -8.84 -25.51 42.53
CA GLU A 3 -7.90 -24.41 42.25
C GLU A 3 -6.47 -24.87 41.92
N ARG A 4 -6.00 -25.96 42.53
CA ARG A 4 -4.69 -26.54 42.20
C ARG A 4 -4.67 -27.18 40.82
N LEU A 5 -5.77 -27.84 40.44
CA LEU A 5 -5.93 -28.46 39.13
C LEU A 5 -6.05 -27.41 38.02
N LYS A 6 -6.81 -26.33 38.24
CA LYS A 6 -6.95 -25.21 37.30
C LYS A 6 -5.60 -24.51 37.06
N LYS A 7 -4.83 -24.28 38.11
CA LYS A 7 -3.48 -23.68 38.05
C LYS A 7 -2.46 -24.61 37.38
N ALA A 8 -2.56 -25.91 37.62
CA ALA A 8 -1.72 -26.92 36.94
C ALA A 8 -2.07 -27.05 35.45
N ILE A 9 -3.36 -27.01 35.08
CA ILE A 9 -3.80 -26.98 33.68
C ILE A 9 -3.35 -25.68 33.00
N GLN A 10 -3.40 -24.52 33.68
CA GLN A 10 -2.87 -23.25 33.16
C GLN A 10 -1.33 -23.19 33.10
N GLN A 11 -0.62 -24.03 33.84
CA GLN A 11 0.84 -24.15 33.77
C GLN A 11 1.29 -25.15 32.69
N VAL A 12 0.47 -26.17 32.40
CA VAL A 12 0.72 -27.18 31.36
C VAL A 12 0.18 -26.72 30.00
N ALA A 13 -0.96 -26.05 29.97
CA ALA A 13 -1.36 -25.19 28.86
C ALA A 13 -0.37 -24.03 28.85
N ARG A 14 0.74 -24.20 28.12
CA ARG A 14 1.64 -23.10 27.78
C ARG A 14 0.77 -21.86 27.53
N PRO A 15 1.05 -20.70 28.14
CA PRO A 15 0.39 -19.47 27.71
C PRO A 15 0.52 -19.45 26.20
N PRO A 16 -0.58 -19.26 25.43
CA PRO A 16 -0.56 -19.49 24.00
C PRO A 16 0.60 -18.66 23.45
N HIS A 17 1.68 -19.35 23.05
CA HIS A 17 2.83 -18.65 22.52
C HIS A 17 2.34 -17.93 21.29
N LEU A 18 2.82 -16.72 21.10
CA LEU A 18 2.58 -16.03 19.86
C LEU A 18 3.27 -16.86 18.76
N ASP A 19 2.49 -17.34 17.80
CA ASP A 19 3.02 -18.04 16.64
C ASP A 19 3.58 -17.00 15.69
N PHE A 20 4.90 -16.83 15.69
CA PHE A 20 5.56 -15.84 14.84
C PHE A 20 5.56 -16.24 13.35
N LEU A 21 5.11 -17.45 12.99
CA LEU A 21 4.92 -17.83 11.59
C LEU A 21 3.50 -17.48 11.08
N ALA A 22 2.61 -17.04 11.96
CA ALA A 22 1.27 -16.58 11.60
C ALA A 22 1.24 -15.09 11.24
N LEU A 23 0.15 -14.69 10.57
CA LEU A 23 -0.17 -13.29 10.27
C LEU A 23 -1.28 -12.79 11.19
N TYR A 24 -1.11 -11.59 11.73
CA TYR A 24 -2.01 -11.02 12.72
C TYR A 24 -2.69 -9.76 12.19
N PRO A 25 -4.04 -9.70 12.18
CA PRO A 25 -4.77 -8.50 11.79
C PRO A 25 -4.41 -7.31 12.69
N ALA A 26 -4.27 -6.14 12.07
CA ALA A 26 -3.97 -4.89 12.78
C ALA A 26 -4.62 -3.67 12.09
N THR A 27 -4.76 -2.59 12.85
CA THR A 27 -5.18 -1.28 12.36
C THR A 27 -3.98 -0.33 12.32
N VAL A 28 -3.81 0.40 11.22
CA VAL A 28 -2.84 1.49 11.13
C VAL A 28 -3.26 2.64 12.04
N LEU A 29 -2.36 3.06 12.92
CA LEU A 29 -2.52 4.24 13.76
C LEU A 29 -1.92 5.48 13.09
N LYS A 30 -0.76 5.31 12.44
CA LYS A 30 -0.02 6.39 11.80
C LYS A 30 0.83 5.85 10.66
N ASP A 31 0.84 6.57 9.55
CA ASP A 31 1.83 6.43 8.48
C ASP A 31 2.87 7.57 8.59
N TYR A 32 4.13 7.23 8.38
CA TYR A 32 5.25 8.18 8.40
C TYR A 32 5.63 8.70 7.01
N GLY A 33 5.09 8.11 5.93
CA GLY A 33 5.42 8.46 4.55
C GLY A 33 6.79 7.94 4.07
N ASP A 34 7.47 7.14 4.90
CA ASP A 34 8.81 6.57 4.66
C ASP A 34 8.79 5.03 4.63
N MET A 35 7.67 4.43 4.22
CA MET A 35 7.41 2.99 4.23
C MET A 35 7.43 2.34 5.63
N HIS A 36 7.13 3.12 6.67
CA HIS A 36 6.91 2.62 8.02
C HIS A 36 5.57 3.10 8.58
N VAL A 37 4.95 2.26 9.41
CA VAL A 37 3.68 2.54 10.07
C VAL A 37 3.71 2.17 11.55
N ASP A 38 2.93 2.88 12.35
CA ASP A 38 2.52 2.39 13.67
C ASP A 38 1.20 1.63 13.52
N VAL A 39 1.09 0.47 14.17
CA VAL A 39 -0.09 -0.38 14.09
C VAL A 39 -0.53 -0.87 15.48
N ARG A 40 -1.83 -1.07 15.63
CA ARG A 40 -2.43 -1.78 16.76
C ARG A 40 -2.87 -3.15 16.29
N ALA A 41 -2.25 -4.22 16.79
CA ALA A 41 -2.71 -5.57 16.52
C ALA A 41 -4.04 -5.83 17.25
N ASP A 42 -4.91 -6.61 16.61
CA ASP A 42 -6.16 -7.08 17.23
C ASP A 42 -5.89 -8.08 18.36
N ASP A 43 -4.78 -8.83 18.24
CA ASP A 43 -4.30 -9.72 19.29
C ASP A 43 -3.59 -8.92 20.38
N GLU A 44 -4.18 -8.89 21.58
CA GLU A 44 -3.66 -8.13 22.72
C GLU A 44 -2.23 -8.52 23.11
N ARG A 45 -1.78 -9.74 22.79
CA ARG A 45 -0.41 -10.21 23.09
C ARG A 45 0.66 -9.43 22.30
N LEU A 46 0.30 -8.92 21.13
CA LEU A 46 1.16 -8.08 20.29
C LEU A 46 1.11 -6.60 20.66
N GLY A 47 -0.05 -6.13 21.11
CA GLY A 47 -0.27 -4.75 21.50
C GLY A 47 -0.02 -3.76 20.35
N THR A 48 0.66 -2.65 20.67
CA THR A 48 1.05 -1.64 19.67
C THR A 48 2.46 -1.92 19.17
N LEU A 49 2.62 -1.92 17.86
CA LEU A 49 3.92 -2.02 17.21
C LEU A 49 4.22 -0.70 16.50
N THR A 50 5.41 -0.17 16.73
CA THR A 50 5.83 1.13 16.20
C THR A 50 6.85 0.98 15.09
N ARG A 51 6.79 1.88 14.09
CA ARG A 51 7.70 1.90 12.94
C ARG A 51 7.88 0.51 12.31
N VAL A 52 6.77 -0.19 12.10
CA VAL A 52 6.78 -1.47 11.39
C VAL A 52 6.97 -1.17 9.91
N PRO A 53 7.97 -1.78 9.24
CA PRO A 53 8.19 -1.58 7.81
C PRO A 53 7.05 -2.17 6.99
N ILE A 54 6.68 -1.49 5.90
CA ILE A 54 5.73 -1.99 4.90
C ILE A 54 6.49 -2.84 3.88
N TRP A 55 6.09 -4.09 3.69
CA TRP A 55 6.67 -4.99 2.69
C TRP A 55 5.61 -5.31 1.64
N LEU A 56 5.74 -4.74 0.43
CA LEU A 56 4.78 -4.95 -0.67
C LEU A 56 5.13 -6.11 -1.59
N GLY A 57 6.37 -6.62 -1.51
CA GLY A 57 6.90 -7.61 -2.45
C GLY A 57 7.12 -7.10 -3.88
N LEU A 58 6.82 -5.83 -4.18
CA LEU A 58 7.01 -5.20 -5.50
C LEU A 58 8.14 -4.16 -5.46
N PRO A 59 9.32 -4.44 -6.07
CA PRO A 59 10.41 -3.48 -6.13
C PRO A 59 10.00 -2.17 -6.82
N GLY A 60 10.46 -1.04 -6.28
CA GLY A 60 10.16 0.29 -6.83
C GLY A 60 8.75 0.80 -6.52
N ALA A 61 7.90 0.01 -5.86
CA ALA A 61 6.60 0.46 -5.40
C ALA A 61 6.68 0.98 -3.96
N THR A 62 6.05 2.14 -3.71
CA THR A 62 5.80 2.65 -2.37
C THR A 62 4.33 3.03 -2.22
N VAL A 63 3.83 2.93 -0.99
CA VAL A 63 2.46 3.28 -0.66
C VAL A 63 2.43 4.22 0.53
N GLU A 64 1.40 5.06 0.57
CA GLU A 64 0.96 5.74 1.79
C GLU A 64 -0.49 5.35 2.06
N VAL A 65 -0.84 5.23 3.33
CA VAL A 65 -2.14 4.74 3.78
C VAL A 65 -2.72 5.64 4.88
N ALA A 66 -4.04 5.69 4.94
CA ALA A 66 -4.75 6.42 5.97
C ALA A 66 -4.69 5.68 7.32
N ALA A 67 -4.70 6.46 8.41
CA ALA A 67 -5.01 5.91 9.73
C ALA A 67 -6.39 5.23 9.70
N GLY A 68 -6.50 4.07 10.36
CA GLY A 68 -7.68 3.21 10.30
C GLY A 68 -7.59 2.09 9.25
N ALA A 69 -6.65 2.16 8.30
CA ALA A 69 -6.46 1.09 7.32
C ALA A 69 -6.14 -0.26 7.99
N ARG A 70 -6.56 -1.36 7.35
CA ARG A 70 -6.43 -2.73 7.89
C ARG A 70 -5.29 -3.48 7.19
N VAL A 71 -4.42 -4.08 8.00
CA VAL A 71 -3.21 -4.80 7.56
C VAL A 71 -3.07 -6.14 8.25
N LEU A 72 -2.16 -6.96 7.73
CA LEU A 72 -1.61 -8.10 8.44
C LEU A 72 -0.17 -7.81 8.88
N VAL A 73 0.13 -8.08 10.15
CA VAL A 73 1.48 -8.06 10.71
C VAL A 73 2.04 -9.47 10.66
N GLY A 74 3.23 -9.61 10.10
CA GLY A 74 4.00 -10.85 10.10
C GLY A 74 5.39 -10.66 10.71
N PHE A 75 6.09 -11.78 10.87
CA PHE A 75 7.46 -11.83 11.37
C PHE A 75 8.31 -12.66 10.41
N HIS A 76 9.33 -12.03 9.83
CA HIS A 76 10.14 -12.68 8.82
C HIS A 76 10.84 -13.90 9.44
N ARG A 77 10.62 -15.09 8.85
CA ARG A 77 11.18 -16.37 9.32
C ARG A 77 10.83 -16.71 10.78
N GLY A 78 9.75 -16.12 11.32
CA GLY A 78 9.36 -16.30 12.71
C GLY A 78 10.24 -15.55 13.72
N ASP A 79 11.03 -14.58 13.27
CA ASP A 79 11.86 -13.73 14.15
C ASP A 79 11.06 -12.52 14.66
N PRO A 80 10.80 -12.41 15.99
CA PRO A 80 10.05 -11.31 16.59
C PRO A 80 10.61 -9.91 16.30
N GLU A 81 11.93 -9.80 16.09
CA GLU A 81 12.60 -8.53 15.81
C GLU A 81 12.45 -8.10 14.34
N GLN A 82 12.06 -9.03 13.45
CA GLN A 82 11.88 -8.78 12.02
C GLN A 82 10.40 -8.70 11.63
N ARG A 83 9.67 -7.84 12.32
CA ARG A 83 8.27 -7.54 12.03
C ARG A 83 8.09 -6.77 10.72
N TYR A 84 6.99 -7.03 10.02
CA TYR A 84 6.58 -6.27 8.83
C TYR A 84 5.05 -6.21 8.70
N CYS A 85 4.56 -5.24 7.92
CA CYS A 85 3.16 -5.14 7.51
C CYS A 85 3.01 -5.42 6.02
N ASP A 86 2.00 -6.23 5.66
CA ASP A 86 1.64 -6.56 4.28
C ASP A 86 0.14 -6.89 4.18
N LEU A 87 -0.35 -7.24 2.99
CA LEU A 87 -1.68 -7.76 2.70
C LEU A 87 -2.79 -6.82 3.20
N TRP A 88 -2.64 -5.56 2.80
CA TRP A 88 -3.61 -4.49 2.97
C TRP A 88 -4.98 -4.94 2.48
N ARG A 89 -6.00 -4.80 3.33
CA ARG A 89 -7.38 -4.77 2.81
C ARG A 89 -7.50 -3.47 2.03
N GLY A 90 -7.95 -3.53 0.77
CA GLY A 90 -7.87 -2.45 -0.23
C GLY A 90 -8.55 -1.10 0.11
N GLU A 91 -8.95 -0.90 1.36
CA GLU A 91 -9.42 0.35 1.92
C GLU A 91 -8.24 1.18 2.47
N GLY A 92 -8.31 2.50 2.33
CA GLY A 92 -7.37 3.41 2.98
C GLY A 92 -6.05 3.64 2.26
N LEU A 93 -5.80 3.06 1.08
CA LEU A 93 -4.67 3.48 0.24
C LEU A 93 -4.87 4.95 -0.19
N THR A 94 -3.95 5.83 0.22
CA THR A 94 -4.01 7.26 -0.12
C THR A 94 -3.05 7.63 -1.23
N LYS A 95 -1.96 6.88 -1.40
CA LYS A 95 -0.98 7.11 -2.45
C LYS A 95 -0.31 5.81 -2.87
N LEU A 96 -0.11 5.65 -4.18
CA LEU A 96 0.73 4.63 -4.79
C LEU A 96 1.75 5.34 -5.67
N ARG A 97 3.04 5.04 -5.48
CA ARG A 97 4.12 5.45 -6.37
C ARG A 97 4.79 4.20 -6.92
N ILE A 98 4.97 4.17 -8.22
CA ILE A 98 5.71 3.11 -8.91
C ILE A 98 6.87 3.77 -9.63
N GLU A 99 8.08 3.33 -9.33
CA GLU A 99 9.30 3.76 -9.97
C GLU A 99 9.98 2.56 -10.61
N ALA A 100 10.10 2.59 -11.94
CA ALA A 100 10.77 1.56 -12.72
C ALA A 100 11.89 2.20 -13.55
N SER A 101 12.99 1.47 -13.74
CA SER A 101 14.15 1.95 -14.50
C SER A 101 13.96 1.87 -16.02
N THR A 102 13.02 1.05 -16.50
CA THR A 102 12.83 0.79 -17.93
C THR A 102 11.42 1.17 -18.38
N GLU A 103 10.39 0.50 -17.84
CA GLU A 103 9.02 0.68 -18.30
C GLU A 103 8.02 0.33 -17.18
N VAL A 104 6.88 1.02 -17.18
CA VAL A 104 5.67 0.60 -16.48
C VAL A 104 4.58 0.42 -17.53
N GLU A 105 4.19 -0.81 -17.81
CA GLU A 105 3.15 -1.13 -18.79
C GLU A 105 1.81 -1.40 -18.10
N VAL A 106 0.74 -0.76 -18.58
CA VAL A 106 -0.64 -0.97 -18.09
C VAL A 106 -1.50 -1.44 -19.25
N ILE A 107 -1.72 -2.75 -19.34
CA ILE A 107 -2.55 -3.36 -20.38
C ILE A 107 -3.97 -3.59 -19.84
N ALA A 108 -4.91 -2.75 -20.25
CA ALA A 108 -6.32 -2.89 -19.89
C ALA A 108 -7.24 -2.31 -20.99
N PRO A 109 -8.49 -2.81 -21.14
CA PRO A 109 -9.45 -2.20 -22.08
C PRO A 109 -9.78 -0.74 -21.76
N THR A 110 -9.69 -0.33 -20.50
CA THR A 110 -9.93 1.05 -20.07
C THR A 110 -9.15 1.36 -18.81
N VAL A 111 -8.39 2.47 -18.82
CA VAL A 111 -7.76 3.07 -17.63
C VAL A 111 -8.53 4.33 -17.28
N LYS A 112 -9.15 4.37 -16.09
CA LYS A 112 -9.88 5.54 -15.61
C LYS A 112 -8.98 6.36 -14.68
N VAL A 113 -8.76 7.63 -15.02
CA VAL A 113 -8.04 8.57 -14.17
C VAL A 113 -9.03 9.66 -13.76
N ASN A 114 -9.49 9.57 -12.51
CA ASN A 114 -10.53 10.45 -11.97
C ASN A 114 -9.95 11.19 -10.76
N GLY A 115 -9.74 12.50 -10.90
CA GLY A 115 -9.27 13.37 -9.84
C GLY A 115 -9.56 14.82 -10.17
N GLU A 116 -9.55 15.70 -9.17
CA GLU A 116 -9.78 17.15 -9.35
C GLU A 116 -8.77 17.77 -10.34
N SER A 117 -7.54 17.27 -10.32
CA SER A 117 -6.51 17.55 -11.31
C SER A 117 -5.88 16.23 -11.77
N THR A 118 -5.69 16.09 -13.09
CA THR A 118 -5.02 14.95 -13.71
C THR A 118 -3.88 15.48 -14.57
N ILE A 119 -2.65 15.17 -14.16
CA ILE A 119 -1.45 15.52 -14.93
C ILE A 119 -0.95 14.24 -15.59
N LEU A 120 -1.23 14.09 -16.88
CA LEU A 120 -0.55 13.13 -17.73
C LEU A 120 0.53 13.91 -18.45
N ALA A 121 1.77 13.84 -17.96
CA ALA A 121 2.90 14.50 -18.57
C ALA A 121 4.15 13.65 -18.32
N GLY A 122 4.78 13.17 -19.38
CA GLY A 122 6.14 12.64 -19.33
C GLY A 122 7.10 13.71 -19.85
N GLY A 123 8.35 13.74 -19.37
CA GLY A 123 9.41 14.61 -19.90
C GLY A 123 9.84 14.29 -21.35
N GLY A 124 8.98 13.62 -22.13
CA GLY A 124 9.22 13.09 -23.47
C GLY A 124 8.06 13.37 -24.45
N PRO A 125 7.98 12.64 -25.59
CA PRO A 125 6.96 12.85 -26.64
C PRO A 125 5.50 12.71 -26.14
N PRO A 126 4.52 13.22 -26.90
CA PRO A 126 3.18 13.50 -26.40
C PRO A 126 2.42 12.27 -25.88
N VAL A 127 1.57 12.53 -24.88
CA VAL A 127 0.67 11.58 -24.18
C VAL A 127 -0.33 10.91 -25.13
N ALA A 128 -0.57 11.53 -26.29
CA ALA A 128 -1.31 10.97 -27.41
C ALA A 128 -0.44 11.04 -28.67
N ARG A 129 -0.46 9.99 -29.48
CA ARG A 129 0.25 9.89 -30.76
C ARG A 129 -0.58 10.56 -31.87
N VAL A 130 0.08 10.85 -32.99
CA VAL A 130 -0.62 11.29 -34.21
C VAL A 130 -1.56 10.16 -34.67
N GLY A 131 -2.87 10.44 -34.72
CA GLY A 131 -3.91 9.47 -35.06
C GLY A 131 -4.75 8.98 -33.88
N ASP A 132 -4.40 9.34 -32.64
CA ASP A 132 -5.21 9.01 -31.47
C ASP A 132 -6.44 9.94 -31.37
N ASP A 133 -7.63 9.37 -31.21
CA ASP A 133 -8.84 10.13 -30.91
C ASP A 133 -8.77 10.65 -29.45
N VAL A 134 -8.56 11.96 -29.29
CA VAL A 134 -8.60 12.63 -27.99
C VAL A 134 -9.93 13.37 -27.84
N LEU A 135 -10.86 12.76 -27.10
CA LEU A 135 -12.16 13.39 -26.80
C LEU A 135 -12.09 14.15 -25.47
N VAL A 136 -12.22 15.48 -25.53
CA VAL A 136 -12.41 16.33 -24.34
C VAL A 136 -13.89 16.72 -24.27
N ALA A 137 -14.65 16.08 -23.40
CA ALA A 137 -16.08 16.33 -23.30
C ALA A 137 -16.38 17.64 -22.53
N GLY A 138 -16.93 18.65 -23.22
CA GLY A 138 -17.90 19.58 -22.64
C GLY A 138 -17.46 20.99 -22.20
N ILE A 139 -16.17 21.32 -22.14
CA ILE A 139 -15.69 22.70 -21.88
C ILE A 139 -14.54 23.02 -22.83
N VAL A 140 -14.63 24.15 -23.52
CA VAL A 140 -13.54 24.74 -24.32
C VAL A 140 -12.44 25.18 -23.33
N GLY A 141 -11.53 24.28 -23.00
CA GLY A 141 -10.26 24.60 -22.36
C GLY A 141 -9.24 25.02 -23.41
N LYS A 142 -8.53 26.12 -23.19
CA LYS A 142 -7.44 26.55 -24.06
C LYS A 142 -6.19 25.75 -23.74
N ILE A 143 -5.66 25.00 -24.70
CA ILE A 143 -4.24 24.59 -24.67
C ILE A 143 -3.42 25.88 -24.68
N ILE A 144 -2.88 26.29 -23.52
CA ILE A 144 -2.14 27.56 -23.39
C ILE A 144 -0.73 27.51 -24.00
N SER A 145 -0.23 26.31 -24.27
CA SER A 145 0.96 26.04 -25.08
C SER A 145 1.00 24.57 -25.50
N GLY A 146 1.55 24.30 -26.68
CA GLY A 146 1.84 22.96 -27.20
C GLY A 146 3.30 22.87 -27.62
N SER A 147 3.83 21.64 -27.78
CA SER A 147 5.16 21.41 -28.33
C SER A 147 5.22 21.85 -29.80
N SER A 148 6.34 22.42 -30.26
CA SER A 148 6.53 22.98 -31.60
C SER A 148 6.49 21.96 -32.76
N LYS A 149 6.08 20.72 -32.51
CA LYS A 149 6.14 19.58 -33.46
C LYS A 149 4.77 19.01 -33.87
N THR A 150 3.70 19.79 -33.83
CA THR A 150 2.37 19.33 -34.30
C THR A 150 2.03 19.74 -35.73
N THR A 151 3.01 20.02 -36.60
CA THR A 151 2.72 20.18 -38.03
C THR A 151 2.65 18.83 -38.72
N SER A 152 1.43 18.45 -39.12
CA SER A 152 1.20 17.47 -40.17
C SER A 152 1.91 17.92 -41.44
N GLY A 153 2.83 17.09 -41.90
CA GLY A 153 3.41 17.08 -43.25
C GLY A 153 3.53 15.63 -43.67
#